data_AF-A0A378J4J5-F1
#
_entry.id   AF-A0A378J4J5-F1
#
_cell.length_a   1.000
_cell.length_b   1.000
_cell.length_c   1.000
_cell.angle_alpha   90.00
_cell.angle_beta   90.00
_cell.angle_gamma   90.00
#
_symmetry.space_group_name_H-M   'P 1'
#
loop_
_entity.id
_entity.type
_entity.pdbx_description
1 polymer ?
#
loop_
_entity_poly.entity_id
_entity_poly.type
_entity_poly.pdbx_seq_one_letter_code
_entity_poly.pdbx_strand_id
1 'polypeptide(L)'
;MSENLDKIIQNISIKHGVLLGKDDPILILQTMNEQLIEENRKAQQNLLMQFREEMESISSQWKDDAKGKAEKVLNVALASSKEAITRLLQESTRESVQTMKKLISDSLIDVHSLTQKTQKFSRFALVSSATFFAASCMLLLLFCK
;
A
#
# COMPACT_ATOMS: atom_id res chain seq x y z
N MET A 1 36.32 53.16 9.47
CA MET A 1 35.30 53.82 10.33
C MET A 1 35.46 55.34 10.35
N SER A 2 36.67 55.91 10.49
CA SER A 2 36.84 57.38 10.55
C SER A 2 36.34 58.12 9.30
N GLU A 3 36.60 57.61 8.09
CA GLU A 3 36.15 58.26 6.84
C GLU A 3 34.63 58.41 6.71
N ASN A 4 33.85 57.54 7.35
CA ASN A 4 32.39 57.63 7.32
C ASN A 4 31.89 58.67 8.33
N LEU A 5 32.52 58.71 9.51
CA LEU A 5 32.21 59.67 10.57
C LEU A 5 32.57 61.11 10.14
N ASP A 6 33.71 61.30 9.48
CA ASP A 6 34.14 62.60 8.94
C ASP A 6 33.17 63.11 7.86
N LYS A 7 32.66 62.21 7.00
CA LYS A 7 31.63 62.54 6.01
C LYS A 7 30.28 62.89 6.65
N ILE A 8 29.93 62.23 7.76
CA ILE A 8 28.71 62.53 8.53
C ILE A 8 28.84 63.92 9.18
N ILE A 9 29.98 64.20 9.82
CA ILE A 9 30.27 65.52 10.44
C ILE A 9 30.20 66.63 9.39
N GLN A 10 30.82 66.43 8.23
CA GLN A 10 30.80 67.40 7.13
C GLN A 10 29.38 67.62 6.59
N ASN A 11 28.59 66.55 6.40
CA ASN A 11 27.21 66.67 5.94
C ASN A 11 26.32 67.41 6.94
N ILE A 12 26.45 67.11 8.23
CA ILE A 12 25.68 67.81 9.28
C ILE A 12 26.07 69.29 9.30
N SER A 13 27.37 69.59 9.19
CA SER A 13 27.88 70.97 9.17
C SER A 13 27.35 71.76 7.97
N ILE A 14 27.37 71.19 6.76
CA ILE A 14 26.87 71.85 5.53
C ILE A 14 25.35 72.05 5.60
N LYS A 15 24.60 71.04 6.05
CA LYS A 15 23.14 71.03 5.99
C LYS A 15 22.50 71.85 7.11
N HIS A 16 23.11 71.88 8.28
CA HIS A 16 22.53 72.47 9.48
C HIS A 16 23.34 73.67 10.01
N GLY A 17 24.49 73.98 9.43
CA GLY A 17 25.29 75.16 9.78
C GLY A 17 25.93 75.10 11.17
N VAL A 18 26.10 73.91 11.74
CA VAL A 18 26.64 73.68 13.09
C VAL A 18 28.03 73.04 13.04
N LEU A 19 28.95 73.49 13.88
CA LEU A 19 30.29 72.93 14.01
C LEU A 19 30.29 71.89 15.13
N LEU A 20 30.51 70.62 14.78
CA LEU A 20 30.54 69.52 15.76
C LEU A 20 31.96 69.30 16.28
N GLY A 21 32.14 69.37 17.61
CA GLY A 21 33.37 68.99 18.29
C GLY A 21 33.45 67.49 18.58
N LYS A 22 34.63 66.97 18.94
CA LYS A 22 34.80 65.54 19.30
C LYS A 22 33.95 65.10 20.49
N ASP A 23 33.70 66.00 21.43
CA ASP A 23 32.88 65.75 22.62
C ASP A 23 31.43 66.16 22.43
N ASP A 24 31.01 66.42 21.19
CA ASP A 24 29.63 66.81 20.90
C ASP A 24 28.66 65.65 21.19
N PRO A 25 27.61 65.87 22.00
CA PRO A 25 26.63 64.84 22.34
C PRO A 25 26.00 64.17 21.12
N ILE A 26 25.87 64.87 19.99
CA ILE A 26 25.32 64.32 18.74
C ILE A 26 26.23 63.20 18.20
N LEU A 27 27.55 63.36 18.28
CA LEU A 27 28.50 62.35 17.81
C LEU A 27 28.59 61.15 18.76
N ILE A 28 28.42 61.38 20.07
CA ILE A 28 28.31 60.31 21.06
C ILE A 28 27.05 59.47 20.78
N LEU A 29 25.91 60.12 20.55
CA LEU A 29 24.66 59.44 20.17
C LEU A 29 24.79 58.66 18.86
N GLN A 30 25.45 59.23 17.84
CA GLN A 30 25.71 58.52 16.59
C GLN A 30 26.51 57.24 16.84
N THR A 31 27.57 57.32 17.65
CA THR A 31 28.41 56.17 17.98
C THR A 31 27.63 55.09 18.74
N MET A 32 26.84 55.49 19.75
CA MET A 32 25.99 54.57 20.50
C MET A 32 24.93 53.91 19.60
N ASN A 33 24.34 54.67 18.67
CA ASN A 33 23.34 54.15 17.76
C ASN A 33 23.94 53.16 16.75
N GLU A 34 25.13 53.44 16.20
CA GLU A 34 25.85 52.49 15.35
C GLU A 34 26.15 51.18 16.08
N GLN A 35 26.61 51.26 17.34
CA GLN A 35 26.84 50.08 18.16
C GLN A 35 25.53 49.31 18.42
N LEU A 36 24.44 50.00 18.77
CA LEU A 36 23.14 49.39 19.01
C LEU A 36 22.59 48.70 17.75
N ILE A 37 22.76 49.29 16.57
CA ILE A 37 22.34 48.69 15.30
C ILE A 37 23.14 47.43 15.00
N GLU A 38 24.46 47.46 15.22
CA GLU A 38 25.32 46.30 15.00
C GLU A 38 25.01 45.16 15.98
N GLU A 39 24.77 45.48 17.25
CA GLU A 39 24.34 44.49 18.26
C GLU A 39 22.97 43.91 17.93
N ASN A 40 22.01 44.73 17.50
CA ASN A 40 20.70 44.24 17.03
C ASN A 40 20.84 43.33 15.82
N ARG A 41 21.67 43.70 14.85
CA ARG A 41 21.92 42.88 13.65
C ARG A 41 22.50 41.51 14.05
N LYS A 42 23.45 41.47 14.98
CA LYS A 42 24.00 40.21 15.51
C LYS A 42 22.94 39.39 16.25
N ALA A 43 22.14 40.02 17.10
CA ALA A 43 21.06 39.35 17.81
C ALA A 43 20.03 38.74 16.86
N GLN A 44 19.64 39.49 15.81
CA GLN A 44 18.74 39.01 14.76
C GLN A 44 19.35 37.84 13.99
N GLN A 45 20.64 37.89 13.65
CA GLN A 45 21.32 36.78 12.98
C GLN A 45 21.35 35.52 13.85
N ASN A 46 21.63 35.65 15.14
CA ASN A 46 21.60 34.53 16.07
C ASN A 46 20.20 33.92 16.21
N LEU A 47 19.16 34.76 16.28
CA LEU A 47 17.78 34.29 16.33
C LEU A 47 17.39 33.52 15.06
N LEU A 48 17.78 34.04 13.88
CA LEU A 48 17.50 33.36 12.60
C LEU A 48 18.27 32.04 12.48
N MET A 49 19.49 31.97 13.02
CA MET A 49 20.27 30.73 13.05
C MET A 49 19.60 29.68 13.94
N GLN A 50 19.19 30.05 15.16
CA GLN A 50 18.45 29.15 16.06
C GLN A 50 17.13 28.69 15.44
N PHE A 51 16.37 29.61 14.84
CA PHE A 51 15.12 29.25 14.18
C PHE A 51 15.33 28.25 13.04
N ARG A 52 16.41 28.42 12.26
CA ARG A 52 16.76 27.47 11.20
C ARG A 52 17.12 26.09 11.78
N GLU A 53 17.90 26.04 12.84
CA GLU A 53 18.29 24.79 13.52
C GLU A 53 17.08 24.06 14.09
N GLU A 54 16.16 24.77 14.75
CA GLU A 54 14.90 24.21 15.26
C GLU A 54 14.03 23.66 14.12
N MET A 55 13.92 24.42 13.02
CA MET A 55 13.14 23.98 11.86
C MET A 55 13.73 22.73 11.20
N GLU A 56 15.05 22.63 11.11
CA GLU A 56 15.74 21.44 10.60
C GLU A 56 15.53 20.23 11.53
N SER A 57 15.59 20.44 12.85
CA SER A 57 15.32 19.41 13.85
C SER A 57 13.88 18.87 13.73
N ILE A 58 12.89 19.77 13.71
CA ILE A 58 11.47 19.41 13.57
C ILE A 58 11.24 18.70 12.23
N SER A 59 11.81 19.21 11.14
CA SER A 59 11.68 18.60 9.81
C SER A 59 12.26 17.18 9.78
N SER A 60 13.43 16.96 10.40
CA SER A 60 14.01 15.62 10.49
C SER A 60 13.14 14.67 11.32
N GLN A 61 12.62 15.13 12.46
CA GLN A 61 11.71 14.35 13.28
C GLN A 61 10.44 13.98 12.52
N TRP A 62 9.85 14.93 11.80
CA TRP A 62 8.65 14.70 10.99
C TRP A 62 8.89 13.69 9.87
N LYS A 63 10.06 13.73 9.23
CA LYS A 63 10.46 12.75 8.21
C LYS A 63 10.50 11.34 8.81
N ASP A 64 11.11 11.19 9.97
CA ASP A 64 11.25 9.88 10.62
C ASP A 64 9.89 9.37 11.14
N ASP A 65 9.07 10.23 11.72
CA ASP A 65 7.71 9.91 12.15
C ASP A 65 6.80 9.52 10.98
N ALA A 66 6.88 10.27 9.87
CA ALA A 66 6.11 9.98 8.66
C ALA A 66 6.52 8.62 8.08
N LYS A 67 7.83 8.32 8.05
CA LYS A 67 8.34 7.02 7.62
C LYS A 67 7.81 5.90 8.52
N GLY A 68 7.92 6.04 9.84
CA GLY A 68 7.43 5.04 10.79
C GLY A 68 5.93 4.80 10.69
N LYS A 69 5.13 5.85 10.49
CA LYS A 69 3.68 5.73 10.25
C LYS A 69 3.38 5.04 8.93
N ALA A 70 4.07 5.40 7.85
CA ALA A 70 3.90 4.78 6.55
C ALA A 70 4.22 3.27 6.59
N GLU A 71 5.34 2.90 7.21
CA GLU A 71 5.73 1.50 7.39
C GLU A 71 4.71 0.73 8.23
N LYS A 72 4.20 1.33 9.31
CA LYS A 72 3.15 0.71 10.14
C LYS A 72 1.87 0.47 9.36
N VAL A 73 1.38 1.48 8.64
CA VAL A 73 0.16 1.36 7.82
C VAL A 73 0.33 0.30 6.73
N LEU A 74 1.48 0.32 6.05
CA LEU A 74 1.80 -0.66 5.02
C LEU A 74 1.85 -2.08 5.58
N ASN A 75 2.48 -2.29 6.74
CA ASN A 75 2.57 -3.60 7.38
C ASN A 75 1.19 -4.11 7.82
N VAL A 76 0.34 -3.25 8.38
CA VAL A 76 -1.04 -3.60 8.72
C VAL A 76 -1.82 -3.99 7.46
N ALA A 77 -1.76 -3.18 6.41
CA ALA A 77 -2.43 -3.46 5.14
C ALA A 77 -1.93 -4.76 4.50
N LEU A 78 -0.62 -5.03 4.55
CA LEU A 78 -0.01 -6.24 4.03
C LEU A 78 -0.45 -7.48 4.82
N ALA A 79 -0.50 -7.39 6.15
CA ALA A 79 -0.99 -8.46 7.01
C ALA A 79 -2.47 -8.78 6.72
N SER A 80 -3.32 -7.75 6.64
CA SER A 80 -4.73 -7.91 6.27
C SER A 80 -4.90 -8.50 4.87
N SER A 81 -4.09 -8.08 3.90
CA SER A 81 -4.11 -8.63 2.54
C SER A 81 -3.73 -10.11 2.52
N LYS A 82 -2.67 -10.50 3.23
CA LYS A 82 -2.24 -11.90 3.35
C LYS A 82 -3.32 -12.77 3.99
N GLU A 83 -3.99 -12.26 5.02
CA GLU A 83 -5.11 -12.95 5.66
C GLU A 83 -6.29 -13.12 4.70
N ALA A 84 -6.67 -12.06 3.98
CA ALA A 84 -7.74 -12.11 2.98
C ALA A 84 -7.44 -13.12 1.87
N ILE A 85 -6.21 -13.13 1.33
CA ILE A 85 -5.78 -14.09 0.31
C ILE A 85 -5.85 -15.52 0.86
N THR A 86 -5.39 -15.75 2.09
CA THR A 86 -5.42 -17.08 2.71
C THR A 86 -6.85 -17.58 2.86
N ARG A 87 -7.77 -16.72 3.32
CA ARG A 87 -9.20 -17.05 3.45
C ARG A 87 -9.83 -17.35 2.08
N LEU A 88 -9.59 -16.50 1.08
CA LEU A 88 -10.10 -16.70 -0.29
C LEU A 88 -9.57 -17.99 -0.91
N LEU A 89 -8.27 -18.29 -0.73
CA LEU A 89 -7.66 -19.52 -1.22
C LEU A 89 -8.29 -20.75 -0.57
N GLN A 90 -8.51 -20.71 0.74
CA GLN A 90 -9.11 -21.81 1.48
C GLN A 90 -10.56 -22.04 1.04
N GLU A 91 -11.36 -20.98 0.86
CA GLU A 91 -12.73 -21.10 0.39
C GLU A 91 -12.78 -21.64 -1.04
N SER A 92 -11.98 -21.06 -1.95
CA SER A 92 -11.91 -21.51 -3.35
C SER A 92 -11.45 -22.96 -3.47
N THR A 93 -10.49 -23.39 -2.65
CA THR A 93 -10.05 -24.79 -2.59
C THR A 93 -11.17 -25.69 -2.09
N ARG A 94 -11.90 -25.29 -1.05
CA ARG A 94 -13.02 -26.06 -0.49
C ARG A 94 -14.14 -26.23 -1.52
N GLU A 95 -14.53 -25.14 -2.18
CA GLU A 95 -15.53 -25.16 -3.25
C GLU A 95 -15.10 -26.05 -4.42
N SER A 96 -13.82 -25.96 -4.83
CA SER A 96 -13.26 -26.80 -5.90
C SER A 96 -13.29 -28.29 -5.53
N VAL A 97 -12.87 -28.65 -4.32
CA VAL A 97 -12.91 -30.03 -3.84
C VAL A 97 -14.34 -30.54 -3.75
N GLN A 98 -15.28 -29.72 -3.28
CA GLN A 98 -16.69 -30.10 -3.21
C GLN A 98 -17.29 -30.32 -4.60
N THR A 99 -16.97 -29.43 -5.55
CA THR A 99 -17.39 -29.57 -6.95
C THR A 99 -16.82 -30.84 -7.58
N MET A 100 -15.54 -31.12 -7.35
CA MET A 100 -14.89 -32.33 -7.84
C MET A 100 -15.50 -33.60 -7.24
N LYS A 101 -15.77 -33.63 -5.92
CA LYS A 101 -16.48 -34.74 -5.26
C LYS A 101 -17.86 -34.97 -5.87
N LYS A 102 -18.59 -33.88 -6.16
CA LYS A 102 -19.90 -33.95 -6.80
C LYS A 102 -19.80 -34.54 -8.21
N LEU A 103 -18.89 -34.02 -9.05
CA LEU A 103 -18.67 -34.54 -10.41
C LEU A 103 -18.29 -36.04 -10.42
N ILE A 104 -17.44 -36.47 -9.48
CA ILE A 104 -17.08 -37.89 -9.34
C ILE A 104 -18.29 -38.72 -8.92
N SER A 105 -19.08 -38.25 -7.96
CA SER A 105 -20.26 -38.96 -7.47
C SER A 105 -21.33 -39.08 -8.55
N ASP A 106 -21.60 -38.00 -9.27
CA ASP A 106 -22.55 -37.96 -10.38
C ASP A 106 -22.10 -38.94 -11.49
N SER A 107 -20.81 -38.94 -11.84
CA SER A 107 -20.24 -39.88 -12.82
C SER A 107 -20.34 -41.34 -12.37
N LEU A 108 -20.14 -41.63 -11.08
CA LEU A 108 -20.28 -42.98 -10.52
C LEU A 108 -21.74 -43.47 -10.57
N ILE A 109 -22.70 -42.59 -10.28
CA ILE A 109 -24.12 -42.89 -10.39
C ILE A 109 -24.49 -43.20 -11.84
N ASP A 110 -23.99 -42.40 -12.79
CA ASP A 110 -24.23 -42.62 -14.22
C ASP A 110 -23.69 -43.98 -14.68
N VAL A 111 -22.43 -44.31 -14.33
CA VAL A 111 -21.81 -45.61 -14.66
C VAL A 111 -22.58 -46.77 -14.04
N HIS A 112 -23.00 -46.65 -12.77
CA HIS A 112 -23.79 -47.68 -12.10
C HIS A 112 -25.14 -47.87 -12.79
N SER A 113 -25.81 -46.80 -13.19
CA SER A 113 -27.09 -46.85 -13.90
C SER A 113 -26.97 -47.51 -15.28
N LEU A 114 -25.89 -47.21 -16.02
CA LEU A 114 -25.58 -47.86 -17.30
C LEU A 114 -25.33 -49.35 -17.10
N THR A 115 -24.55 -49.72 -16.09
CA THR A 115 -24.24 -51.12 -15.77
C THR A 115 -25.52 -51.91 -15.43
N GLN A 116 -26.42 -51.32 -14.63
CA GLN A 116 -27.71 -51.94 -14.33
C GLN A 116 -28.59 -52.11 -15.58
N LYS A 117 -28.64 -51.11 -16.47
CA LYS A 117 -29.38 -51.21 -17.73
C LYS A 117 -28.81 -52.33 -18.62
N THR A 118 -27.48 -52.40 -18.75
CA THR A 118 -26.79 -53.45 -19.52
C THR A 118 -27.04 -54.84 -18.95
N GLN A 119 -27.02 -55.01 -17.62
CA GLN A 119 -27.35 -56.30 -16.99
C GLN A 119 -28.80 -56.72 -17.26
N LYS A 120 -29.77 -55.80 -17.17
CA LYS A 120 -31.17 -56.10 -17.49
C LYS A 120 -31.33 -56.50 -18.97
N PHE A 121 -30.67 -55.79 -19.87
CA PHE A 121 -30.69 -56.09 -21.30
C PHE A 121 -30.05 -57.46 -21.59
N SER A 122 -28.91 -57.78 -20.96
CA SER A 122 -28.25 -59.07 -21.08
C SER A 122 -29.14 -60.23 -20.62
N ARG A 123 -29.86 -60.08 -19.49
CA ARG A 123 -30.83 -61.08 -19.04
C ARG A 123 -31.98 -61.26 -20.04
N PHE A 124 -32.49 -60.17 -20.60
CA PHE A 124 -33.55 -60.24 -21.60
C PHE A 124 -33.08 -60.94 -22.89
N ALA A 125 -31.85 -60.66 -23.32
CA ALA A 125 -31.23 -61.30 -24.47
C ALA A 125 -30.97 -62.81 -24.25
N LEU A 126 -30.60 -63.22 -23.03
CA LEU A 126 -30.45 -64.63 -22.68
C LEU A 126 -31.79 -65.36 -22.71
N VAL A 127 -32.84 -64.76 -22.14
CA VAL A 127 -34.19 -65.35 -22.14
C VAL A 127 -34.72 -65.47 -23.57
N SER A 128 -34.56 -64.43 -24.40
CA SER A 128 -35.01 -64.48 -25.79
C SER A 128 -34.22 -65.50 -26.62
N SER A 129 -32.90 -65.60 -26.43
CA SER A 129 -32.10 -66.61 -27.11
C SER A 129 -32.51 -68.04 -26.71
N ALA A 130 -32.77 -68.27 -25.42
CA ALA A 130 -33.25 -69.57 -24.93
C ALA A 130 -34.62 -69.95 -25.51
N THR A 131 -35.55 -68.99 -25.63
CA THR A 131 -36.86 -69.26 -26.24
C THR A 131 -36.76 -69.53 -27.74
N PHE A 132 -35.92 -68.80 -28.47
CA PHE A 132 -35.65 -69.09 -29.88
C PHE A 132 -35.02 -70.48 -30.08
N PHE A 133 -34.07 -70.86 -29.23
CA PHE A 133 -33.46 -72.19 -29.27
C PHE A 133 -34.49 -73.29 -28.99
N ALA A 134 -35.31 -73.13 -27.95
CA ALA A 134 -36.38 -74.08 -27.62
C ALA A 134 -37.41 -74.20 -28.76
N ALA A 135 -37.83 -73.08 -29.36
CA ALA A 135 -38.74 -73.07 -30.50
C ALA A 135 -38.13 -73.76 -31.73
N SER A 136 -36.84 -73.54 -32.00
CA SER A 136 -36.11 -74.22 -33.09
C SER A 136 -36.03 -75.73 -32.86
N CYS A 137 -35.72 -76.19 -31.64
CA CYS A 137 -35.73 -77.61 -31.29
C CYS A 137 -37.11 -78.24 -31.47
N MET A 138 -38.19 -77.54 -31.09
CA MET A 138 -39.57 -78.01 -31.27
C MET A 138 -39.95 -78.13 -32.75
N LEU A 139 -39.55 -77.16 -33.59
CA LEU A 139 -39.76 -77.25 -35.04
C LEU A 139 -39.01 -78.44 -35.65
N LEU A 140 -37.74 -78.66 -35.28
CA LEU A 140 -36.99 -79.84 -35.75
C LEU A 140 -37.66 -81.17 -35.35
N LEU A 141 -38.18 -81.27 -34.12
CA LEU A 141 -38.93 -82.46 -33.69
C LEU A 141 -40.24 -82.67 -34.46
N LEU A 142 -40.89 -81.60 -34.91
CA LEU A 142 -42.11 -81.66 -35.74
C LEU A 142 -41.82 -82.03 -37.20
N PHE A 143 -40.68 -81.61 -37.75
CA PHE A 143 -40.30 -81.89 -39.15
C PHE A 143 -39.50 -83.20 -39.34
N CYS A 144 -38.88 -83.76 -38.30
CA CYS A 144 -38.16 -85.05 -38.34
C CYS A 144 -39.02 -86.25 -37.90
N LYS A 145 -40.35 -86.11 -37.88
CA LYS A 145 -41.32 -87.18 -37.59
C LYS A 145 -42.13 -87.49 -38.83
#